data_AF-A0A524PXW8-F1
#
_entry.id   AF-A0A524PXW8-F1
#
_cell.length_a   1.000
_cell.length_b   1.000
_cell.length_c   1.000
_cell.angle_alpha   90.00
_cell.angle_beta   90.00
_cell.angle_gamma   90.00
#
_symmetry.space_group_name_H-M   'P 1'
#
loop_
_entity.id
_entity.type
_entity.pdbx_description
1 polymer ?
#
loop_
_entity_poly.entity_id
_entity_poly.type
_entity_poly.pdbx_seq_one_letter_code
_entity_poly.pdbx_strand_id
1 'polypeptide(L)'
;MQQNDAQIYYTTDGSVPTVDSTRYYGPLFMWDYDFTITARGFMPGFNSSDIVSATFMKKWKIPGDVNRDCSVNIIDLVAVRNKLNADPLSGDNWQMDVNEDGKINVLDLIMVRNRLNTKCP
;
A
#
# COMPACT_ATOMS: atom_id res chain seq x y z
N MET A 1 -44.49 -5.13 8.39
CA MET A 1 -43.40 -6.10 8.13
C MET A 1 -42.11 -5.28 8.14
N GLN A 2 -41.18 -5.58 9.04
CA GLN A 2 -39.91 -4.85 9.09
C GLN A 2 -39.12 -5.25 7.82
N GLN A 3 -38.81 -4.28 6.96
CA GLN A 3 -37.93 -4.55 5.82
C GLN A 3 -36.55 -4.87 6.38
N ASN A 4 -36.14 -6.12 6.27
CA ASN A 4 -34.77 -6.51 6.58
C ASN A 4 -33.91 -6.11 5.38
N ASP A 5 -33.40 -4.88 5.38
CA ASP A 5 -32.48 -4.45 4.34
C ASP A 5 -31.23 -5.33 4.30
N ALA A 6 -30.68 -5.50 3.10
CA ALA A 6 -29.42 -6.22 2.92
C ALA A 6 -28.27 -5.47 3.63
N GLN A 7 -27.44 -6.22 4.35
CA GLN A 7 -26.31 -5.69 5.10
C GLN A 7 -25.00 -6.13 4.45
N ILE A 8 -24.05 -5.22 4.29
CA ILE A 8 -22.74 -5.50 3.70
C ILE A 8 -21.75 -5.79 4.83
N TYR A 9 -21.04 -6.90 4.70
CA TYR A 9 -19.99 -7.34 5.60
C TYR A 9 -18.68 -7.46 4.83
N TYR A 10 -17.56 -7.21 5.52
CA TYR A 10 -16.25 -7.22 4.90
C TYR A 10 -15.17 -7.77 5.83
N THR A 11 -14.06 -8.17 5.19
CA THR A 11 -12.79 -8.57 5.80
C THR A 11 -11.67 -7.76 5.15
N THR A 12 -10.54 -7.61 5.83
CA THR A 12 -9.37 -6.85 5.31
C THR A 12 -8.15 -7.74 5.06
N ASP A 13 -8.26 -9.04 5.35
CA ASP A 13 -7.22 -10.05 5.15
C ASP A 13 -7.44 -10.89 3.88
N GLY A 14 -8.48 -10.57 3.09
CA GLY A 14 -8.87 -11.30 1.89
C GLY A 14 -9.75 -12.52 2.12
N SER A 15 -10.04 -12.91 3.37
CA SER A 15 -10.93 -14.04 3.67
C SER A 15 -12.38 -13.78 3.24
N VAL A 16 -13.19 -14.82 3.06
CA VAL A 16 -14.61 -14.66 2.67
C VAL A 16 -15.43 -14.13 3.85
N PRO A 17 -16.14 -12.98 3.71
CA PRO A 17 -16.97 -12.45 4.78
C PRO A 17 -18.15 -13.37 5.10
N THR A 18 -18.46 -13.45 6.39
CA THR A 18 -19.65 -14.10 6.97
C THR A 18 -20.51 -13.06 7.70
N VAL A 19 -21.67 -13.48 8.21
CA VAL A 19 -22.52 -12.61 9.05
C VAL A 19 -21.86 -12.21 10.38
N ASP A 20 -20.78 -12.90 10.78
CA ASP A 20 -19.99 -12.60 11.97
C ASP A 20 -18.80 -11.66 11.66
N SER A 21 -18.58 -11.32 10.39
CA SER A 21 -17.52 -10.39 9.98
C SER A 21 -17.86 -8.94 10.33
N THR A 22 -16.97 -8.01 9.99
CA THR A 22 -17.20 -6.59 10.26
C THR A 22 -18.26 -6.03 9.32
N ARG A 23 -19.29 -5.38 9.86
CA ARG A 23 -20.33 -4.73 9.05
C ARG A 23 -19.88 -3.36 8.55
N TYR A 24 -20.18 -3.07 7.28
CA TYR A 24 -19.89 -1.80 6.63
C TYR A 24 -20.95 -0.74 7.02
N TYR A 25 -20.50 0.38 7.59
CA TYR A 25 -21.37 1.49 8.02
C TYR A 25 -20.96 2.86 7.43
N GLY A 26 -19.88 2.92 6.66
CA GLY A 26 -19.34 4.17 6.13
C GLY A 26 -17.90 4.01 5.63
N PRO A 27 -17.23 5.13 5.28
CA PRO A 27 -15.88 5.11 4.75
C PRO A 27 -14.90 4.34 5.64
N LEU A 28 -14.02 3.57 5.00
CA LEU A 28 -12.94 2.85 5.67
C LEU A 28 -11.69 3.72 5.67
N PHE A 29 -11.15 4.02 6.86
CA PHE A 29 -9.87 4.68 7.01
C PHE A 29 -8.77 3.65 7.22
N MET A 30 -7.76 3.69 6.36
CA MET A 30 -6.79 2.62 6.24
C MET A 30 -5.41 3.24 6.40
N TRP A 31 -4.83 2.98 7.57
CA TRP A 31 -3.66 3.73 8.04
C TRP A 31 -2.34 3.03 7.71
N ASP A 32 -2.32 1.69 7.69
CA ASP A 32 -1.11 0.89 7.43
C ASP A 32 -1.42 -0.49 6.85
N TYR A 33 -0.40 -1.06 6.18
CA TYR A 33 -0.32 -2.38 5.51
C TYR A 33 -0.91 -2.52 4.10
N ASP A 34 -0.49 -3.57 3.41
CA ASP A 34 -1.18 -4.13 2.27
C ASP A 34 -2.40 -4.88 2.81
N PHE A 35 -3.58 -4.60 2.27
CA PHE A 35 -4.79 -5.27 2.72
C PHE A 35 -5.67 -5.57 1.51
N THR A 36 -6.40 -6.68 1.62
CA THR A 36 -7.38 -7.07 0.63
C THR A 36 -8.75 -6.95 1.27
N ILE A 37 -9.54 -6.00 0.77
CA ILE A 37 -10.93 -5.88 1.17
C ILE A 37 -11.72 -6.90 0.37
N THR A 38 -12.36 -7.83 1.07
CA THR A 38 -13.37 -8.70 0.47
C THR A 38 -14.71 -8.34 1.10
N ALA A 39 -15.75 -8.16 0.29
CA ALA A 39 -17.08 -7.73 0.74
C ALA A 39 -18.19 -8.63 0.20
N ARG A 40 -19.24 -8.82 1.01
CA ARG A 40 -20.43 -9.61 0.66
C ARG A 40 -21.69 -9.09 1.35
N GLY A 41 -22.82 -9.10 0.64
CA GLY A 41 -24.13 -8.74 1.14
C GLY A 41 -24.92 -9.94 1.70
N PHE A 42 -25.60 -9.73 2.82
CA PHE A 42 -26.45 -10.72 3.50
C PHE A 42 -27.84 -10.15 3.76
N MET A 43 -28.88 -10.94 3.47
CA MET A 43 -30.27 -10.61 3.76
C MET A 43 -31.00 -11.87 4.27
N PRO A 44 -31.67 -11.82 5.44
CA PRO A 44 -32.38 -12.97 5.97
C PRO A 44 -33.44 -13.51 5.00
N GLY A 45 -33.41 -14.82 4.75
CA GLY A 45 -34.35 -15.49 3.83
C GLY A 45 -33.94 -15.45 2.35
N PHE A 46 -32.78 -14.88 2.02
CA PHE A 46 -32.23 -14.83 0.67
C PHE A 46 -30.82 -15.42 0.61
N ASN A 47 -30.41 -15.82 -0.58
CA ASN A 47 -29.01 -16.18 -0.83
C ASN A 47 -28.11 -14.94 -0.69
N SER A 48 -26.93 -15.12 -0.11
CA SER A 48 -25.91 -14.08 -0.05
C SER A 48 -25.46 -13.65 -1.45
N SER A 49 -25.07 -12.38 -1.59
CA SER A 49 -24.58 -11.84 -2.88
C SER A 49 -23.29 -12.53 -3.35
N ASP A 50 -22.87 -12.18 -4.57
CA ASP A 50 -21.51 -12.43 -5.02
C ASP A 50 -20.48 -11.75 -4.10
N ILE A 51 -19.27 -12.30 -4.11
CA ILE A 51 -18.12 -11.76 -3.39
C ILE A 51 -17.41 -10.76 -4.30
N VAL A 52 -17.14 -9.57 -3.77
CA VAL A 52 -16.33 -8.55 -4.45
C VAL A 52 -15.04 -8.37 -3.66
N SER A 53 -13.91 -8.25 -4.35
CA SER A 53 -12.60 -8.09 -3.71
C SER A 53 -11.79 -6.98 -4.38
N ALA A 54 -11.04 -6.22 -3.56
CA ALA A 54 -10.12 -5.20 -3.98
C ALA A 54 -8.88 -5.22 -3.09
N THR A 55 -7.71 -5.29 -3.71
CA THR A 55 -6.42 -5.24 -3.01
C THR A 55 -5.86 -3.82 -3.08
N PHE A 56 -5.50 -3.31 -1.91
CA PHE A 56 -4.84 -2.03 -1.76
C PHE A 56 -3.45 -2.31 -1.21
N MET A 57 -2.46 -2.16 -2.07
CA MET A 57 -1.09 -2.16 -1.62
C MET A 57 -0.78 -0.74 -1.16
N LYS A 58 -0.40 -0.58 0.10
CA LYS A 58 0.36 0.62 0.45
C LYS A 58 1.63 0.46 -0.37
N LYS A 59 1.95 1.42 -1.24
CA LYS A 59 3.25 1.42 -1.91
C LYS A 59 4.30 1.43 -0.80
N TRP A 60 4.75 0.26 -0.36
CA TRP A 60 5.87 0.13 0.54
C TRP A 60 7.07 0.59 -0.29
N LYS A 61 7.36 1.89 -0.20
CA LYS A 61 8.70 2.41 -0.47
C LYS A 61 9.54 1.74 0.61
N ILE A 62 10.10 0.55 0.32
CA ILE A 62 11.24 0.09 1.11
C ILE A 62 12.18 1.30 1.09
N PRO A 63 12.56 1.88 2.24
CA PRO A 63 13.45 3.02 2.22
C PRO A 63 14.71 2.62 1.44
N GLY A 64 14.95 3.29 0.32
CA GLY A 64 16.03 2.95 -0.60
C GLY A 64 15.66 2.18 -1.87
N ASP A 65 14.44 1.65 -2.02
CA ASP A 65 13.93 1.10 -3.30
C ASP A 65 13.31 2.25 -4.10
N VAL A 66 14.14 2.90 -4.92
CA VAL A 66 13.74 4.12 -5.62
C VAL A 66 13.14 3.81 -6.99
N ASN A 67 13.48 2.65 -7.58
CA ASN A 67 12.93 2.19 -8.86
C ASN A 67 11.64 1.35 -8.71
N ARG A 68 11.28 0.96 -7.47
CA ARG A 68 10.08 0.19 -7.09
C ARG A 68 10.04 -1.21 -7.69
N ASP A 69 11.18 -1.88 -7.73
CA ASP A 69 11.28 -3.27 -8.20
C ASP A 69 11.21 -4.31 -7.07
N CYS A 70 10.90 -3.88 -5.84
CA CYS A 70 10.83 -4.71 -4.66
C CYS A 70 12.20 -5.28 -4.21
N SER A 71 13.32 -4.70 -4.66
CA SER A 71 14.67 -5.11 -4.26
C SER A 71 15.62 -3.92 -4.16
N VAL A 72 16.05 -3.57 -2.94
CA VAL A 72 17.07 -2.53 -2.76
C VAL A 72 18.44 -3.07 -3.17
N ASN A 73 18.96 -2.59 -4.29
CA ASN A 73 20.20 -3.07 -4.87
C ASN A 73 21.05 -1.95 -5.50
N ILE A 74 22.04 -2.32 -6.30
CA ILE A 74 22.96 -1.35 -6.92
C ILE A 74 22.26 -0.42 -7.92
N ILE A 75 21.15 -0.85 -8.51
CA ILE A 75 20.36 -0.05 -9.43
C ILE A 75 19.76 1.16 -8.70
N ASP A 76 19.29 0.98 -7.47
CA ASP A 76 18.78 2.09 -6.66
C ASP A 76 19.86 3.11 -6.30
N LEU A 77 21.05 2.62 -5.92
CA LEU A 77 22.19 3.48 -5.65
C LEU A 77 22.58 4.30 -6.88
N VAL A 78 22.59 3.67 -8.05
CA VAL A 78 22.90 4.35 -9.31
C VAL A 78 21.82 5.38 -9.65
N ALA A 79 20.55 5.07 -9.40
CA ALA A 79 19.45 6.00 -9.63
C ALA A 79 19.60 7.28 -8.78
N VAL A 80 19.83 7.15 -7.46
CA VAL A 80 20.05 8.31 -6.59
C VAL A 80 21.32 9.07 -6.97
N ARG A 81 22.41 8.34 -7.26
CA ARG A 81 23.69 8.94 -7.69
C ARG A 81 23.50 9.85 -8.92
N ASN A 82 22.72 9.40 -9.90
CA ASN A 82 22.49 10.14 -11.15
C ASN A 82 21.68 11.43 -10.95
N LYS A 83 21.10 11.62 -9.77
CA LYS A 83 20.23 12.76 -9.41
C LYS A 83 20.78 13.61 -8.26
N LEU A 84 22.02 13.38 -7.83
CA LEU A 84 22.66 14.21 -6.80
C LEU A 84 22.62 15.70 -7.16
N ASN A 85 22.27 16.52 -6.17
CA ASN A 85 22.07 17.97 -6.28
C ASN A 85 20.94 18.41 -7.22
N ALA A 86 20.13 17.49 -7.75
CA ALA A 86 18.93 17.85 -8.48
C ALA A 86 17.87 18.37 -7.51
N ASP A 87 16.98 19.23 -8.01
CA ASP A 87 15.81 19.67 -7.27
C ASP A 87 14.85 18.48 -7.07
N PRO A 88 14.53 18.08 -5.83
CA PRO A 88 13.57 17.00 -5.56
C PRO A 88 12.16 17.30 -6.08
N LEU A 89 11.79 18.57 -6.23
CA LEU A 89 10.44 18.97 -6.68
C LEU A 89 10.29 18.93 -8.21
N SER A 90 11.37 18.67 -8.94
CA SER A 90 11.35 18.62 -10.40
C SER A 90 11.06 17.20 -10.91
N GLY A 91 9.89 17.00 -11.52
CA GLY A 91 9.52 15.72 -12.13
C GLY A 91 9.53 14.58 -11.10
N ASP A 92 10.12 13.45 -11.46
CA ASP A 92 10.17 12.24 -10.59
C ASP A 92 11.37 12.23 -9.62
N ASN A 93 12.09 13.35 -9.50
CA ASN A 93 13.28 13.43 -8.64
C ASN A 93 12.97 13.22 -7.15
N TRP A 94 11.74 13.48 -6.71
CA TRP A 94 11.29 13.28 -5.33
C TRP A 94 11.53 11.85 -4.81
N GLN A 95 11.62 10.86 -5.70
CA GLN A 95 11.92 9.48 -5.34
C GLN A 95 13.37 9.31 -4.84
N MET A 96 14.26 10.22 -5.22
CA MET A 96 15.69 10.18 -4.92
C MET A 96 16.03 10.92 -3.62
N ASP A 97 15.09 11.70 -3.08
CA ASP A 97 15.10 12.18 -1.71
C ASP A 97 14.56 11.06 -0.81
N VAL A 98 15.47 10.21 -0.37
CA VAL A 98 15.18 8.96 0.34
C VAL A 98 15.04 9.21 1.83
N ASN A 99 15.77 10.19 2.39
CA ASN A 99 15.64 10.59 3.78
C ASN A 99 14.56 11.67 4.01
N GLU A 100 13.98 12.21 2.94
CA GLU A 100 12.90 13.20 2.94
C GLU A 100 13.30 14.52 3.61
N ASP A 101 14.57 14.91 3.44
CA ASP A 101 15.14 16.15 4.00
C ASP A 101 15.01 17.37 3.07
N GLY A 102 14.46 17.17 1.87
CA GLY A 102 14.29 18.19 0.85
C GLY A 102 15.52 18.42 -0.02
N LYS A 103 16.55 17.56 0.04
CA LYS A 103 17.77 17.66 -0.77
C LYS A 103 18.28 16.30 -1.20
N ILE A 104 18.41 16.08 -2.52
CA ILE A 104 19.03 14.86 -3.04
C ILE A 104 20.56 14.96 -2.90
N ASN A 105 21.14 14.25 -1.93
CA ASN A 105 22.55 14.31 -1.57
C ASN A 105 23.12 12.96 -1.11
N VAL A 106 24.33 12.98 -0.54
CA VAL A 106 25.03 11.76 -0.10
C VAL A 106 24.29 11.03 1.03
N LEU A 107 23.49 11.73 1.82
CA LEU A 107 22.66 11.14 2.87
C LEU A 107 21.62 10.18 2.30
N ASP A 108 21.06 10.47 1.12
CA ASP A 108 20.15 9.57 0.41
C ASP A 108 20.85 8.30 -0.07
N LEU A 109 22.06 8.44 -0.62
CA LEU A 109 22.89 7.30 -1.00
C LEU A 109 23.23 6.42 0.22
N ILE A 110 23.49 7.03 1.37
CA ILE A 110 23.72 6.30 2.62
C ILE A 110 22.45 5.56 3.06
N MET A 111 21.27 6.17 2.92
CA MET A 111 19.99 5.50 3.20
C MET A 111 19.80 4.26 2.34
N VAL A 112 20.00 4.38 1.02
CA VAL A 112 19.92 3.23 0.09
C VAL A 112 20.95 2.17 0.46
N ARG A 113 22.22 2.56 0.69
CA ARG A 113 23.32 1.64 1.05
C ARG A 113 22.99 0.81 2.29
N ASN A 114 22.42 1.45 3.32
CA ASN A 114 22.09 0.79 4.58
C ASN A 114 20.94 -0.22 4.46
N ARG A 115 20.28 -0.27 3.29
CA ARG A 115 19.13 -1.12 3.00
C ARG A 115 19.42 -2.10 1.86
N LEU A 116 20.65 -2.19 1.36
CA LEU A 116 21.02 -3.14 0.32
C LEU A 116 20.65 -4.58 0.70
N ASN A 117 20.19 -5.33 -0.30
CA ASN A 117 19.70 -6.70 -0.20
C ASN A 117 18.41 -6.87 0.61
N THR A 118 17.71 -5.78 0.94
CA THR A 118 16.33 -5.86 1.40
C THR A 118 15.39 -6.11 0.22
N LYS A 119 14.33 -6.87 0.47
CA LYS A 119 13.30 -7.19 -0.51
C LYS A 119 11.92 -7.03 0.11
N CYS A 120 10.91 -6.88 -0.72
CA CYS A 120 9.52 -7.03 -0.28
C CYS A 120 9.34 -8.42 0.37
N PRO A 121 8.44 -8.55 1.37
CA PRO A 121 8.03 -9.85 1.91
C PRO A 121 7.57 -10.83 0.82
#